data_AF-A0A2M8GIT9-F1
#
_entry.id   AF-A0A2M8GIT9-F1
#
_cell.length_a   1.000
_cell.length_b   1.000
_cell.length_c   1.000
_cell.angle_alpha   90.00
_cell.angle_beta   90.00
_cell.angle_gamma   90.00
#
_symmetry.space_group_name_H-M   'P 1'
#
loop_
_entity.id
_entity.type
_entity.pdbx_description
1 polymer ?
#
loop_
_entity_poly.entity_id
_entity_poly.type
_entity_poly.pdbx_seq_one_letter_code
_entity_poly.pdbx_strand_id
1 'polypeptide(L)'
;MKIAILVGLTLINFYFSINLSGGDRYVNRLNKWYKLALENKWSEATKLEKSLDQADLKWFKEKYKPENLKKRLNELTVKTNKSANEWMEIAQIQSGLGDKNAEKQAIKMAHELDPIRADIEKVYFSSFL
;
A
#
# COMPACT_ATOMS: atom_id res chain seq x y z
N MET A 1 37.97 27.37 -12.18
CA MET A 1 37.85 26.19 -11.27
C MET A 1 36.46 26.13 -10.59
N LYS A 2 35.37 26.20 -11.36
CA LYS A 2 33.98 26.02 -10.87
C LYS A 2 33.14 25.14 -11.80
N ILE A 3 33.51 25.09 -13.09
CA ILE A 3 32.86 24.26 -14.12
C ILE A 3 33.18 22.76 -13.94
N ALA A 4 34.39 22.41 -13.49
CA ALA A 4 34.81 21.01 -13.32
C ALA A 4 34.02 20.26 -12.22
N ILE A 5 33.56 20.96 -11.18
CA ILE A 5 32.81 20.37 -10.06
C ILE A 5 31.36 20.06 -10.48
N LEU A 6 30.77 20.90 -11.33
CA LEU A 6 29.40 20.71 -11.82
C LEU A 6 29.30 19.52 -12.78
N VAL A 7 30.34 19.28 -13.59
CA VAL A 7 30.43 18.13 -14.51
C VAL A 7 30.70 16.83 -13.75
N GLY A 8 31.46 16.87 -12.65
CA GLY A 8 31.70 15.68 -11.82
C GLY A 8 30.44 15.16 -11.13
N LEU A 9 29.59 16.03 -10.60
CA LEU A 9 28.35 15.64 -9.91
C LEU A 9 27.27 15.10 -10.86
N THR A 10 27.19 15.63 -12.08
CA THR A 10 26.25 15.11 -13.09
C THR A 10 26.70 13.75 -13.62
N LEU A 11 27.99 13.54 -13.83
CA LEU A 11 28.52 12.26 -14.28
C LEU A 11 28.39 11.14 -13.24
N ILE A 12 28.57 11.43 -11.94
CA ILE A 12 28.42 10.43 -10.86
C ILE A 12 26.96 9.96 -10.74
N ASN A 13 25.99 10.87 -10.81
CA ASN A 13 24.56 10.52 -10.83
C ASN A 13 24.16 9.74 -12.10
N PHE A 14 24.81 10.03 -13.23
CA PHE A 14 24.60 9.30 -14.48
C PHE A 14 25.23 7.88 -14.41
N TYR A 15 26.43 7.74 -13.85
CA TYR A 15 27.13 6.45 -13.73
C TYR A 15 26.44 5.46 -12.78
N PHE A 16 25.86 5.96 -11.69
CA PHE A 16 25.10 5.13 -10.75
C PHE A 16 23.82 4.55 -11.40
N SER A 17 23.27 5.27 -12.39
CA SER A 17 22.09 4.81 -13.15
C SER A 17 22.42 3.75 -14.22
N ILE A 18 23.69 3.65 -14.64
CA ILE A 18 24.13 2.78 -15.75
C ILE A 18 24.55 1.37 -15.27
N ASN A 19 24.94 1.20 -14.01
CA ASN A 19 25.48 -0.07 -13.49
C ASN A 19 24.48 -0.97 -12.74
N LEU A 20 23.17 -0.74 -12.88
CA LEU A 20 22.19 -1.69 -12.35
C LEU A 20 22.17 -2.96 -13.22
N SER A 21 22.16 -4.14 -12.60
CA SER A 21 21.94 -5.38 -13.35
C SER A 21 20.51 -5.40 -13.94
N GLY A 22 20.23 -6.30 -14.87
CA GLY A 22 18.87 -6.51 -15.37
C GLY A 22 17.87 -6.81 -14.25
N GLY A 23 18.31 -7.57 -13.23
CA GLY A 23 17.53 -7.88 -12.03
C GLY A 23 17.28 -6.66 -11.16
N ASP A 24 18.30 -5.84 -10.89
CA ASP A 24 18.12 -4.65 -10.03
C ASP A 24 17.16 -3.64 -10.67
N ARG A 25 17.23 -3.47 -12.00
CA ARG A 25 16.26 -2.65 -12.74
C ARG A 25 14.84 -3.20 -12.62
N TYR A 26 14.68 -4.52 -12.65
CA TYR A 26 13.38 -5.17 -12.45
C TYR A 26 12.83 -4.89 -11.06
N VAL A 27 13.61 -5.21 -10.02
CA VAL A 27 13.23 -5.01 -8.62
C VAL A 27 12.90 -3.55 -8.33
N ASN A 28 13.67 -2.60 -8.85
CA ASN A 28 13.39 -1.18 -8.68
C ASN A 28 12.06 -0.76 -9.33
N ARG A 29 11.73 -1.29 -10.51
CA ARG A 29 10.43 -1.04 -11.14
C ARG A 29 9.29 -1.66 -10.35
N LEU A 30 9.47 -2.88 -9.84
CA LEU A 30 8.48 -3.57 -9.02
C LEU A 30 8.22 -2.81 -7.70
N ASN A 31 9.27 -2.37 -7.01
CA ASN A 31 9.14 -1.56 -5.81
C ASN A 31 8.45 -0.22 -6.08
N LYS A 32 8.76 0.43 -7.20
CA LYS A 32 8.07 1.65 -7.62
C LYS A 32 6.59 1.38 -7.91
N TRP A 33 6.27 0.26 -8.52
CA TRP A 33 4.88 -0.16 -8.75
C TRP A 33 4.13 -0.34 -7.43
N TYR A 34 4.69 -1.07 -6.45
CA TYR A 34 4.09 -1.25 -5.13
C TYR A 34 3.85 0.09 -4.42
N LYS A 35 4.83 1.00 -4.46
CA LYS A 35 4.70 2.33 -3.87
C LYS A 35 3.53 3.11 -4.49
N LEU A 36 3.43 3.14 -5.82
CA LEU A 36 2.32 3.82 -6.51
C LEU A 36 0.97 3.20 -6.15
N ALA A 37 0.89 1.87 -6.08
CA ALA A 37 -0.32 1.17 -5.70
C ALA A 37 -0.75 1.47 -4.25
N LEU A 38 0.18 1.50 -3.30
CA LEU A 38 -0.06 1.88 -1.90
C LEU A 38 -0.50 3.35 -1.75
N GLU A 39 0.01 4.24 -2.62
CA GLU A 39 -0.41 5.64 -2.69
C GLU A 39 -1.75 5.82 -3.47
N ASN A 40 -2.44 4.73 -3.81
CA ASN A 40 -3.68 4.70 -4.60
C ASN A 40 -3.54 5.30 -6.03
N LYS A 41 -2.31 5.43 -6.53
CA LYS A 41 -1.98 5.94 -7.89
C LYS A 41 -2.02 4.81 -8.92
N TRP A 42 -3.14 4.08 -8.99
CA TRP A 42 -3.29 2.89 -9.83
C TRP A 42 -3.10 3.16 -11.32
N SER A 43 -3.49 4.34 -11.81
CA SER A 43 -3.26 4.73 -13.21
C SER A 43 -1.78 4.79 -13.56
N GLU A 44 -0.95 5.32 -12.66
CA GLU A 44 0.51 5.37 -12.83
C GLU A 44 1.14 3.98 -12.65
N ALA A 45 0.71 3.23 -11.64
CA ALA A 45 1.16 1.85 -11.42
C ALA A 45 0.90 0.99 -12.67
N THR A 46 -0.28 1.08 -13.27
CA THR A 46 -0.68 0.32 -14.46
C THR A 46 0.27 0.55 -15.64
N LYS A 47 0.85 1.75 -15.77
CA LYS A 47 1.82 2.05 -16.84
C LYS A 47 3.11 1.22 -16.71
N LEU A 48 3.52 0.88 -15.49
CA LEU A 48 4.72 0.07 -15.23
C LEU A 48 4.48 -1.44 -15.45
N GLU A 49 3.23 -1.90 -15.38
CA GLU A 49 2.87 -3.33 -15.47
C GLU A 49 3.33 -3.98 -16.77
N LYS A 50 3.41 -3.23 -17.88
CA LYS A 50 3.89 -3.74 -19.17
C LYS A 50 5.33 -4.28 -19.14
N SER A 51 6.10 -3.89 -18.12
CA SER A 51 7.50 -4.25 -17.93
C SER A 51 7.75 -5.16 -16.73
N LEU A 52 6.68 -5.67 -16.12
CA LEU A 52 6.69 -6.52 -14.91
C LEU A 52 5.99 -7.84 -15.19
N ASP A 53 6.42 -8.90 -14.50
CA ASP A 53 5.72 -10.18 -14.53
C ASP A 53 4.38 -10.05 -13.81
N GLN A 54 3.29 -10.46 -14.45
CA GLN A 54 1.95 -10.40 -13.86
C GLN A 54 1.82 -11.32 -12.65
N ALA A 55 2.60 -12.39 -12.56
CA ALA A 55 2.62 -13.28 -11.40
C ALA A 55 3.05 -12.52 -10.12
N ASP A 56 4.03 -11.62 -10.22
CA ASP A 56 4.54 -10.82 -9.10
C ASP A 56 3.53 -9.75 -8.63
N LEU A 57 2.60 -9.37 -9.50
CA LEU A 57 1.60 -8.35 -9.22
C LEU A 57 0.29 -8.93 -8.69
N LYS A 58 -0.01 -10.19 -9.03
CA LYS A 58 -1.34 -10.80 -8.86
C LYS A 58 -1.84 -10.71 -7.42
N TRP A 59 -1.06 -11.24 -6.47
CA TRP A 59 -1.45 -11.24 -5.06
C TRP A 59 -1.70 -9.83 -4.53
N PHE A 60 -0.85 -8.88 -4.93
CA PHE A 60 -0.99 -7.49 -4.47
C PHE A 60 -2.24 -6.82 -5.06
N LYS A 61 -2.55 -7.04 -6.34
CA LYS A 61 -3.76 -6.52 -6.98
C LYS A 61 -5.02 -7.12 -6.35
N GLU A 62 -5.01 -8.41 -6.06
CA GLU A 62 -6.12 -9.08 -5.35
C GLU A 62 -6.38 -8.45 -3.98
N LYS A 63 -5.31 -8.09 -3.26
CA LYS A 63 -5.42 -7.56 -1.90
C LYS A 63 -5.68 -6.06 -1.81
N TYR A 64 -5.16 -5.25 -2.72
CA TYR A 64 -5.14 -3.78 -2.57
C TYR A 64 -5.86 -3.00 -3.67
N LYS A 65 -6.23 -3.63 -4.80
CA LYS A 65 -6.90 -2.90 -5.89
C LYS A 65 -8.31 -2.46 -5.45
N PRO A 66 -8.74 -1.20 -5.70
CA PRO A 66 -9.99 -0.67 -5.16
C PRO A 66 -11.24 -1.47 -5.50
N GLU A 67 -11.32 -2.07 -6.68
CA GLU A 67 -12.42 -2.94 -7.08
C GLU A 67 -12.51 -4.22 -6.23
N ASN A 68 -11.37 -4.82 -5.91
CA ASN A 68 -11.30 -6.03 -5.07
C ASN A 68 -11.57 -5.70 -3.61
N LEU A 69 -11.04 -4.56 -3.13
CA LEU A 69 -11.34 -4.02 -1.81
C LEU A 69 -12.85 -3.79 -1.63
N LYS A 70 -13.52 -3.17 -2.60
CA LYS A 70 -14.99 -2.96 -2.57
C LYS A 70 -15.75 -4.29 -2.53
N LYS A 71 -15.33 -5.27 -3.33
CA LYS A 71 -15.95 -6.60 -3.31
C LYS A 71 -15.83 -7.24 -1.92
N ARG A 72 -14.63 -7.24 -1.34
CA ARG A 72 -14.38 -7.80 -0.01
C ARG A 72 -15.15 -7.04 1.09
N LEU A 73 -15.23 -5.72 0.99
CA LEU A 73 -16.02 -4.90 1.90
C LEU A 73 -17.50 -5.30 1.87
N ASN A 74 -18.07 -5.51 0.67
CA ASN A 74 -19.47 -5.93 0.53
C ASN A 74 -19.72 -7.30 1.19
N GLU A 75 -18.81 -8.25 1.01
CA GLU A 75 -18.87 -9.57 1.67
C GLU A 75 -18.86 -9.45 3.19
N LEU A 76 -18.00 -8.59 3.75
CA LEU A 76 -17.93 -8.38 5.19
C LEU A 76 -19.14 -7.62 5.72
N THR A 77 -19.68 -6.66 4.95
CA THR A 77 -20.76 -5.77 5.40
C THR A 77 -22.05 -6.55 5.70
N VAL A 78 -22.40 -7.53 4.88
CA VAL A 78 -23.61 -8.36 5.05
C VAL A 78 -23.53 -9.33 6.23
N LYS A 79 -22.34 -9.57 6.80
CA LYS A 79 -22.18 -10.42 7.98
C LYS A 79 -22.73 -9.70 9.22
N THR A 80 -23.67 -10.29 9.93
CA THR A 80 -24.29 -9.67 11.12
C THR A 80 -23.35 -9.63 12.33
N ASN A 81 -22.70 -10.76 12.64
CA ASN A 81 -21.77 -10.88 13.77
C ASN A 81 -20.32 -10.91 13.27
N LYS A 82 -19.68 -9.75 13.23
CA LYS A 82 -18.28 -9.59 12.85
C LYS A 82 -17.39 -9.73 14.09
N SER A 83 -16.31 -10.49 13.96
CA SER A 83 -15.25 -10.57 14.97
C SER A 83 -14.37 -9.32 14.98
N ALA A 84 -13.58 -9.12 16.03
CA ALA A 84 -12.61 -8.03 16.10
C ALA A 84 -11.64 -8.05 14.90
N ASN A 85 -11.21 -9.24 14.46
CA ASN A 85 -10.35 -9.40 13.28
C ASN A 85 -11.02 -8.93 11.98
N GLU A 86 -12.31 -9.21 11.83
CA GLU A 86 -13.06 -8.77 10.64
C GLU A 86 -13.30 -7.26 10.66
N TRP A 87 -13.51 -6.66 11.83
CA TRP A 87 -13.54 -5.21 11.95
C TRP A 87 -12.19 -4.56 11.63
N MET A 88 -11.09 -5.17 12.05
CA MET A 88 -9.75 -4.72 11.64
C MET A 88 -9.51 -4.88 10.14
N GLU A 89 -10.04 -5.94 9.52
CA GLU A 89 -10.00 -6.11 8.06
C GLU A 89 -10.81 -5.01 7.36
N ILE A 90 -12.02 -4.70 7.85
CA ILE A 90 -12.83 -3.58 7.33
C ILE A 90 -12.06 -2.26 7.46
N ALA A 91 -11.42 -2.00 8.59
CA ALA A 91 -10.60 -0.80 8.78
C ALA A 91 -9.50 -0.68 7.72
N GLN A 92 -8.75 -1.77 7.48
CA GLN A 92 -7.71 -1.81 6.45
C GLN A 92 -8.27 -1.55 5.04
N ILE A 93 -9.43 -2.15 4.72
CA ILE A 93 -10.09 -1.95 3.44
C ILE A 93 -10.52 -0.48 3.26
N GLN A 94 -11.16 0.11 4.27
CA GLN A 94 -11.60 1.51 4.23
C GLN A 94 -10.42 2.48 4.12
N SER A 95 -9.31 2.17 4.80
CA SER A 95 -8.04 2.90 4.65
C SER A 95 -7.53 2.88 3.20
N GLY A 96 -7.55 1.71 2.56
CA GLY A 96 -7.17 1.54 1.16
C GLY A 96 -8.13 2.22 0.17
N LEU A 97 -9.41 2.38 0.54
CA LEU A 97 -10.40 3.12 -0.24
C LEU A 97 -10.36 4.64 0.02
N GLY A 98 -9.59 5.09 1.01
CA GLY A 98 -9.47 6.50 1.39
C GLY A 98 -10.60 7.02 2.28
N ASP A 99 -11.49 6.16 2.79
CA ASP A 99 -12.56 6.55 3.71
C ASP A 99 -12.08 6.52 5.16
N LYS A 100 -11.46 7.62 5.58
CA LYS A 100 -10.88 7.77 6.93
C LYS A 100 -11.92 7.75 8.05
N ASN A 101 -13.16 8.15 7.78
CA ASN A 101 -14.21 8.12 8.79
C ASN A 101 -14.68 6.68 9.03
N ALA A 102 -14.92 5.93 7.96
CA ALA A 102 -15.29 4.51 8.06
C ALA A 102 -14.14 3.66 8.63
N GLU A 103 -12.89 3.97 8.30
CA GLU A 103 -11.71 3.35 8.92
C GLU A 103 -11.72 3.51 10.44
N LYS A 104 -11.85 4.75 10.94
CA LYS A 104 -11.88 5.02 12.39
C LYS A 104 -13.05 4.30 13.08
N GLN A 105 -14.23 4.32 12.48
CA GLN A 105 -15.39 3.61 13.03
C GLN A 105 -15.12 2.11 13.16
N ALA A 106 -14.57 1.46 12.14
CA ALA A 106 -14.24 0.05 12.19
C ALA A 106 -13.18 -0.28 13.25
N ILE A 107 -12.14 0.55 13.39
CA ILE A 107 -11.12 0.40 14.46
C ILE A 107 -11.77 0.49 15.84
N LYS A 108 -12.69 1.45 16.04
CA LYS A 108 -13.44 1.57 17.29
C LYS A 108 -14.26 0.32 17.58
N MET A 109 -14.99 -0.22 16.60
CA MET A 109 -15.76 -1.45 16.76
C MET A 109 -14.88 -2.66 17.11
N ALA A 110 -13.69 -2.77 16.49
CA ALA A 110 -12.74 -3.82 16.81
C ALA A 110 -12.26 -3.75 18.27
N HIS A 111 -11.91 -2.54 18.74
CA HIS A 111 -11.47 -2.29 20.10
C HIS A 111 -12.58 -2.53 21.13
N GLU A 112 -13.82 -2.15 20.84
CA GLU A 112 -14.96 -2.41 21.73
C GLU A 112 -15.22 -3.92 21.93
N LEU A 113 -14.92 -4.75 20.93
CA LEU A 113 -15.06 -6.20 21.04
C LEU A 113 -13.90 -6.89 21.76
N ASP A 114 -12.68 -6.35 21.65
CA ASP A 114 -11.47 -6.95 22.23
C ASP A 114 -10.47 -5.86 22.70
N PRO A 115 -10.76 -5.18 23.81
CA PRO A 115 -10.04 -3.98 24.24
C PRO A 115 -8.65 -4.28 24.82
N ILE A 116 -8.38 -5.52 25.21
CA ILE A 116 -7.10 -5.91 25.84
C ILE A 116 -6.06 -6.37 24.81
N ARG A 117 -6.44 -6.46 23.53
CA ARG A 117 -5.54 -6.94 22.48
C ARG A 117 -4.61 -5.83 22.03
N ALA A 118 -3.32 -5.99 22.34
CA ALA A 118 -2.30 -4.94 22.16
C ALA A 118 -2.16 -4.43 20.71
N ASP A 119 -2.39 -5.27 19.70
CA ASP A 119 -2.35 -4.86 18.28
C ASP A 119 -3.51 -3.92 17.92
N ILE A 120 -4.72 -4.21 18.39
CA ILE A 120 -5.89 -3.34 18.18
C ILE A 120 -5.74 -2.06 19.00
N GLU A 121 -5.37 -2.19 20.27
CA GLU A 121 -5.20 -1.07 21.19
C GLU A 121 -4.22 -0.02 20.63
N LYS A 122 -3.07 -0.47 20.14
CA LYS A 122 -2.07 0.40 19.51
C LYS A 122 -2.64 1.16 18.32
N VAL A 123 -3.39 0.48 17.44
CA VAL A 123 -3.99 1.10 16.26
C VAL A 123 -5.08 2.09 16.66
N TYR A 124 -5.91 1.73 17.64
CA TYR A 124 -6.96 2.58 18.18
C TYR A 124 -6.38 3.91 18.69
N PHE A 125 -5.46 3.87 19.67
CA PHE A 125 -4.92 5.11 20.22
C PHE A 125 -4.16 5.95 19.19
N SER A 126 -3.49 5.32 18.21
CA SER A 126 -2.83 6.08 17.12
C SER A 126 -3.80 6.75 16.13
N SER A 127 -5.07 6.32 16.10
CA SER A 127 -6.08 6.83 15.16
C SER A 127 -6.96 7.93 15.76
N PHE A 128 -6.98 8.04 17.09
CA PHE A 128 -7.87 8.93 17.85
C PHE A 128 -7.12 9.97 18.71
N LEU A 129 -5.82 9.80 18.94
CA LEU A 129 -4.93 10.82 19.51
C LEU A 129 -4.21 11.58 18.40
#